data_AF-A0AAW2FQI1-F1
#
_entry.id   AF-A0AAW2FQI1-F1
#
_cell.length_a   1.000
_cell.length_b   1.000
_cell.length_c   1.000
_cell.angle_alpha   90.00
_cell.angle_beta   90.00
_cell.angle_gamma   90.00
#
_symmetry.space_group_name_H-M   'P 1'
#
loop_
_entity.id
_entity.type
_entity.pdbx_description
1 polymer ?
#
loop_
_entity_poly.entity_id
_entity_poly.type
_entity_poly.pdbx_seq_one_letter_code
_entity_poly.pdbx_strand_id
1 'polypeptide(L)'
;MINEDNISASDDAVTKRLKSWGLSAEVVQAFKDQKITEEVFPYLDKNTIDVLIPLIGERILFNLKYKAENSIILQEPAFNEVNQNINDNIIQHIPNNLEKIDNKYDLESILKKYDKGIIVLHEFKNNNKLNFRTRNYLSEIIINYELKDDLDKRLSPERLNLIANKIIELFPTEAKETYIDIDNTNKICITGKGKLYNKWYNKRRELAKLSLIPSGRKGKQKGLKRAREKIENNDAILWLKNSSQPWFKVLQNWQETSGQRRNELLINNISVGQYMAQYPALLNEKGLLL
;
A
#
# COMPACT_ATOMS: atom_id res chain seq x y z
N MET A 1 48.96 -34.54 31.19
CA MET A 1 48.11 -33.98 32.24
C MET A 1 47.78 -32.57 31.84
N ILE A 2 46.49 -32.34 31.65
CA ILE A 2 45.84 -31.05 31.39
C ILE A 2 46.16 -30.13 32.56
N ASN A 3 46.46 -28.87 32.28
CA ASN A 3 46.00 -27.69 33.04
C ASN A 3 46.51 -26.42 32.35
N GLU A 4 45.85 -26.06 31.25
CA GLU A 4 45.82 -24.68 30.74
C GLU A 4 44.43 -24.07 31.01
N ASP A 5 43.90 -24.30 32.22
CA ASP A 5 42.75 -23.58 32.76
C ASP A 5 43.26 -22.59 33.82
N ASN A 6 43.66 -21.39 33.38
CA ASN A 6 43.49 -20.13 34.12
C ASN A 6 44.21 -18.97 33.41
N ILE A 7 43.64 -18.50 32.30
CA ILE A 7 43.76 -17.08 31.97
C ILE A 7 42.38 -16.49 32.23
N SER A 8 42.23 -16.03 33.47
CA SER A 8 41.14 -15.21 33.99
C SER A 8 40.51 -14.34 32.89
N ALA A 9 39.31 -14.75 32.48
CA ALA A 9 38.43 -14.00 31.61
C ALA A 9 38.06 -12.67 32.28
N SER A 10 38.89 -11.65 32.09
CA SER A 10 38.42 -10.28 32.20
C SER A 10 37.43 -10.11 31.06
N ASP A 11 36.13 -10.21 31.36
CA ASP A 11 35.10 -9.89 30.39
C ASP A 11 35.40 -8.49 29.83
N ASP A 12 35.66 -8.44 28.53
CA ASP A 12 35.84 -7.18 27.80
C ASP A 12 34.58 -6.32 27.93
N ALA A 13 34.72 -5.02 27.68
CA ALA A 13 33.63 -4.08 27.90
C ALA A 13 32.40 -4.38 27.03
N VAL A 14 32.58 -4.94 25.84
CA VAL A 14 31.49 -5.43 24.98
C VAL A 14 30.75 -6.58 25.66
N THR A 15 31.45 -7.57 26.18
CA THR A 15 30.89 -8.73 26.88
C THR A 15 30.07 -8.31 28.10
N LYS A 16 30.61 -7.41 28.93
CA LYS A 16 29.89 -6.88 30.11
C LYS A 16 28.61 -6.17 29.68
N ARG A 17 28.70 -5.38 28.60
CA ARG A 17 27.57 -4.65 28.02
C ARG A 17 26.47 -5.60 27.53
N LEU A 18 26.82 -6.60 26.71
CA LEU A 18 25.87 -7.59 26.19
C LEU A 18 25.19 -8.40 27.31
N LYS A 19 25.94 -8.79 28.34
CA LYS A 19 25.37 -9.45 29.53
C LYS A 19 24.39 -8.53 30.27
N SER A 20 24.74 -7.25 30.43
CA SER A 20 23.85 -6.26 31.09
C SER A 20 22.55 -6.01 30.31
N TRP A 21 22.57 -6.21 28.99
CA TRP A 21 21.38 -6.11 28.14
C TRP A 21 20.48 -7.35 28.22
N GLY A 22 20.91 -8.40 28.90
CA GLY A 22 20.15 -9.65 29.07
C GLY A 22 20.21 -10.57 27.85
N LEU A 23 21.29 -10.49 27.06
CA LEU A 23 21.52 -11.42 25.94
C LEU A 23 22.09 -12.75 26.45
N SER A 24 21.77 -13.83 25.74
CA SER A 24 22.22 -15.18 26.09
C SER A 24 23.74 -15.32 26.05
N ALA A 25 24.24 -16.32 26.78
CA ALA A 25 25.67 -16.66 26.77
C ALA A 25 26.16 -17.05 25.36
N GLU A 26 25.29 -17.64 24.54
CA GLU A 26 25.58 -18.02 23.14
C GLU A 26 25.85 -16.79 22.27
N VAL A 27 25.00 -15.77 22.38
CA VAL A 27 25.21 -14.49 21.67
C VAL A 27 26.47 -13.79 22.15
N VAL A 28 26.69 -13.75 23.47
CA VAL A 28 27.91 -13.16 24.05
C VAL A 28 29.16 -13.88 23.55
N GLN A 29 29.12 -15.21 23.47
CA GLN A 29 30.24 -15.99 22.95
C GLN A 29 30.46 -15.76 21.46
N ALA A 30 29.39 -15.63 20.65
CA ALA A 30 29.51 -15.32 19.23
C ALA A 30 30.24 -13.98 18.97
N PHE A 31 30.01 -12.96 19.79
CA PHE A 31 30.74 -11.69 19.71
C PHE A 31 32.22 -11.85 20.10
N LYS A 32 32.53 -12.67 21.11
CA LYS A 32 33.92 -13.00 21.49
C LYS A 32 34.64 -13.77 20.40
N ASP A 33 34.00 -14.81 19.84
CA ASP A 33 34.57 -15.67 18.80
C ASP A 33 34.88 -14.89 17.53
N GLN A 34 34.03 -13.92 17.18
CA GLN A 34 34.25 -13.00 16.06
C GLN A 34 35.10 -11.76 16.42
N LYS A 35 35.64 -11.70 17.65
CA LYS A 35 36.52 -10.63 18.13
C LYS A 35 35.92 -9.23 17.98
N ILE A 36 34.63 -9.08 18.28
CA ILE A 36 33.97 -7.78 18.28
C ILE A 36 34.38 -7.00 19.53
N THR A 37 35.38 -6.13 19.39
CA THR A 37 35.89 -5.24 20.44
C THR A 37 35.10 -3.93 20.54
N GLU A 38 35.32 -3.13 21.59
CA GLU A 38 34.65 -1.83 21.73
C GLU A 38 34.93 -0.86 20.59
N GLU A 39 36.08 -0.97 19.92
CA GLU A 39 36.44 -0.09 18.81
C GLU A 39 35.57 -0.33 17.57
N VAL A 40 35.23 -1.59 17.29
CA VAL A 40 34.42 -1.97 16.13
C VAL A 40 32.93 -2.06 16.46
N PHE A 41 32.58 -2.16 17.75
CA PHE A 41 31.21 -2.31 18.22
C PHE A 41 30.25 -1.22 17.69
N PRO A 42 30.61 0.09 17.62
CA PRO A 42 29.73 1.14 17.10
C PRO A 42 29.45 1.07 15.60
N TYR A 43 30.22 0.25 14.86
CA TYR A 43 30.14 0.13 13.41
C TYR A 43 29.42 -1.16 12.95
N LEU A 44 28.81 -1.90 13.88
CA LEU A 44 28.05 -3.10 13.55
C LEU A 44 26.90 -2.77 12.61
N ASP A 45 26.94 -3.34 11.41
CA ASP A 45 25.87 -3.23 10.44
C ASP A 45 24.80 -4.31 10.64
N LYS A 46 23.69 -4.19 9.91
CA LYS A 46 22.57 -5.14 10.02
C LYS A 46 23.00 -6.57 9.67
N ASN A 47 23.85 -6.75 8.67
CA ASN A 47 24.24 -8.09 8.20
C ASN A 47 25.11 -8.77 9.25
N THR A 48 26.07 -8.03 9.84
CA THR A 48 26.91 -8.52 10.93
C THR A 48 26.06 -8.88 12.16
N ILE A 49 25.09 -8.05 12.52
CA ILE A 49 24.15 -8.36 13.62
C ILE A 49 23.31 -9.60 13.30
N ASP A 50 22.86 -9.76 12.06
CA ASP A 50 22.07 -10.91 11.62
C ASP A 50 22.85 -12.23 11.68
N VAL A 51 24.17 -12.18 11.47
CA VAL A 51 25.08 -13.32 11.62
C VAL A 51 25.39 -13.61 13.08
N LEU A 52 25.67 -12.58 13.88
CA LEU A 52 26.04 -12.71 15.30
C LEU A 52 24.86 -13.14 16.19
N ILE A 53 23.64 -12.75 15.82
CA ILE A 53 22.44 -12.99 16.62
C ILE A 53 21.36 -13.63 15.73
N PRO A 54 21.36 -14.96 15.55
CA PRO A 54 20.42 -15.63 14.66
C PRO A 54 18.99 -15.71 15.23
N LEU A 55 18.79 -15.58 16.54
CA LEU A 55 17.44 -15.57 17.12
C LEU A 55 16.82 -14.18 17.02
N ILE A 56 15.60 -14.11 16.47
CA ILE A 56 14.91 -12.83 16.20
C ILE A 56 14.59 -12.05 17.49
N GLY A 57 14.26 -12.75 18.58
CA GLY A 57 13.93 -12.11 19.87
C GLY A 57 15.11 -11.36 20.46
N GLU A 58 16.27 -12.01 20.51
CA GLU A 58 17.52 -11.40 21.00
C GLU A 58 18.02 -10.29 20.08
N ARG A 59 17.82 -10.42 18.76
CA ARG A 59 18.12 -9.34 17.80
C ARG A 59 17.34 -8.07 18.10
N ILE A 60 16.05 -8.21 18.40
CA ILE A 60 15.21 -7.05 18.71
C ILE A 60 15.72 -6.40 20.00
N LEU A 61 16.02 -7.19 21.03
CA LEU A 61 16.55 -6.70 22.30
C LEU A 61 17.89 -5.96 22.13
N PHE A 62 18.84 -6.57 21.40
CA PHE A 62 20.12 -5.94 21.06
C PHE A 62 19.91 -4.61 20.33
N ASN A 63 19.12 -4.59 19.26
CA ASN A 63 18.92 -3.39 18.45
C ASN A 63 18.29 -2.23 19.24
N LEU A 64 17.37 -2.53 20.16
CA LEU A 64 16.76 -1.53 21.04
C LEU A 64 17.81 -0.88 21.95
N LYS A 65 18.65 -1.69 22.59
CA LYS A 65 19.69 -1.22 23.51
C LYS A 65 20.84 -0.52 22.79
N TYR A 66 21.32 -1.11 21.70
CA TYR A 66 22.37 -0.57 20.84
C TYR A 66 22.00 0.81 20.28
N LYS A 67 20.75 0.98 19.83
CA LYS A 67 20.28 2.27 19.34
C LYS A 67 20.15 3.30 20.48
N ALA A 68 19.67 2.90 21.65
CA ALA A 68 19.54 3.81 22.79
C ALA A 68 20.90 4.37 23.24
N GLU A 69 21.94 3.54 23.27
CA GLU A 69 23.29 3.95 23.67
C GLU A 69 24.03 4.74 22.58
N ASN A 70 23.90 4.33 21.31
CA ASN A 70 24.60 4.99 20.20
C ASN A 70 23.88 6.22 19.64
N SER A 71 22.67 6.54 20.12
CA SER A 71 21.97 7.80 19.78
C SER A 71 22.59 9.03 20.48
N ILE A 72 23.64 8.87 21.30
CA ILE A 72 24.31 9.96 22.04
C ILE A 72 25.49 10.58 21.25
N ILE A 73 26.00 9.95 20.18
CA ILE A 73 27.31 10.32 19.60
C ILE A 73 27.26 11.05 18.23
N LEU A 74 26.12 11.17 17.54
CA LEU A 74 26.08 11.83 16.23
C LEU A 74 25.71 13.34 16.33
N GLN A 75 26.60 14.14 16.91
CA GLN A 75 26.76 15.55 16.52
C GLN A 75 27.70 15.62 15.30
N GLU A 76 27.38 16.49 14.34
CA GLU A 76 28.12 16.68 13.07
C GLU A 76 29.61 16.99 13.26
N PRO A 77 30.40 16.83 12.18
CA PRO A 77 30.95 18.08 11.63
C PRO A 77 30.82 18.20 10.11
N ALA A 78 30.66 19.45 9.69
CA ALA A 78 30.70 19.95 8.32
C ALA A 78 32.06 19.70 7.64
N PHE A 79 32.04 19.34 6.36
CA PHE A 79 33.14 19.67 5.45
C PHE A 79 32.64 20.01 4.04
N ASN A 80 33.29 21.03 3.49
CA ASN A 80 32.90 21.85 2.35
C ASN A 80 33.05 21.18 0.98
N GLU A 81 32.40 21.83 0.01
CA GLU A 81 32.52 21.73 -1.45
C GLU A 81 33.94 21.40 -1.95
N VAL A 82 34.02 20.70 -3.09
CA VAL A 82 34.93 21.01 -4.22
C VAL A 82 34.64 20.09 -5.44
N ASN A 83 34.28 20.77 -6.54
CA ASN A 83 34.46 20.49 -7.99
C ASN A 83 33.62 19.41 -8.70
N GLN A 84 32.74 19.79 -9.64
CA GLN A 84 32.94 20.38 -11.00
C GLN A 84 33.41 19.39 -12.07
N ASN A 85 32.59 19.33 -13.13
CA ASN A 85 32.89 18.99 -14.53
C ASN A 85 33.21 17.54 -14.89
N ILE A 86 32.19 16.81 -15.34
CA ILE A 86 32.28 16.01 -16.58
C ILE A 86 30.99 16.20 -17.37
N ASN A 87 31.02 17.11 -18.34
CA ASN A 87 30.20 17.02 -19.54
C ASN A 87 31.06 16.28 -20.58
N ASP A 88 30.51 15.23 -21.19
CA ASP A 88 30.23 15.21 -22.64
C ASP A 88 30.13 13.78 -23.20
N ASN A 89 29.06 13.60 -23.97
CA ASN A 89 28.92 12.68 -25.11
C ASN A 89 28.87 11.17 -24.85
N ILE A 90 27.63 10.65 -24.91
CA ILE A 90 27.12 9.40 -25.52
C ILE A 90 25.73 9.25 -24.85
N ILE A 91 24.59 9.53 -25.49
CA ILE A 91 23.92 8.71 -26.50
C ILE A 91 23.03 9.63 -27.36
N GLN A 92 23.31 9.72 -28.66
CA GLN A 92 22.32 10.13 -29.67
C GLN A 92 21.51 8.91 -30.13
N HIS A 93 20.26 9.17 -30.50
CA HIS A 93 19.25 8.31 -31.13
C HIS A 93 18.35 7.42 -30.25
N ILE A 94 17.27 8.02 -29.75
CA ILE A 94 15.92 7.43 -29.77
C ILE A 94 14.94 8.52 -30.29
N PRO A 95 14.07 8.21 -31.27
CA PRO A 95 13.30 9.22 -32.01
C PRO A 95 12.27 9.98 -31.14
N ASN A 96 12.21 11.29 -31.41
CA ASN A 96 11.24 12.25 -30.92
C ASN A 96 9.80 11.80 -31.18
N ASN A 97 9.05 11.59 -30.10
CA ASN A 97 7.65 11.96 -30.05
C ASN A 97 7.25 12.33 -28.60
N LEU A 98 7.82 13.43 -28.11
CA LEU A 98 7.21 14.28 -27.09
C LEU A 98 6.55 15.40 -27.90
N GLU A 99 5.28 15.72 -27.72
CA GLU A 99 4.89 16.69 -26.71
C GLU A 99 3.39 16.61 -26.42
N LYS A 100 3.09 16.19 -25.18
CA LYS A 100 2.17 16.85 -24.24
C LYS A 100 2.27 16.11 -22.91
N ILE A 101 3.45 16.13 -22.30
CA ILE A 101 3.61 15.68 -20.92
C ILE A 101 3.90 16.92 -20.08
N ASP A 102 2.93 17.23 -19.24
CA ASP A 102 2.83 18.37 -18.34
C ASP A 102 4.15 18.60 -17.58
N ASN A 103 4.94 19.58 -18.04
CA ASN A 103 6.21 20.06 -17.46
C ASN A 103 6.06 20.67 -16.05
N LYS A 104 4.95 20.41 -15.35
CA LYS A 104 4.60 21.04 -14.06
C LYS A 104 4.61 20.11 -12.86
N TYR A 105 4.87 18.81 -13.04
CA TYR A 105 4.92 17.87 -11.91
C TYR A 105 6.32 17.81 -11.28
N ASP A 106 6.62 18.78 -10.44
CA ASP A 106 7.84 18.84 -9.64
C ASP A 106 7.66 18.12 -8.29
N LEU A 107 8.18 16.89 -8.21
CA LEU A 107 8.13 16.06 -7.01
C LEU A 107 8.93 16.66 -5.85
N GLU A 108 10.06 17.32 -6.13
CA GLU A 108 10.91 17.89 -5.09
C GLU A 108 10.19 19.05 -4.39
N SER A 109 9.57 19.94 -5.16
CA SER A 109 8.73 21.02 -4.62
C SER A 109 7.52 20.50 -3.85
N ILE A 110 6.96 19.36 -4.25
CA ILE A 110 5.87 18.71 -3.48
C ILE A 110 6.39 18.24 -2.13
N LEU A 111 7.56 17.57 -2.09
CA LEU A 111 8.12 17.06 -0.84
C LEU A 111 8.51 18.17 0.13
N LYS A 112 9.08 19.27 -0.36
CA LYS A 112 9.46 20.42 0.48
C LYS A 112 8.28 21.09 1.21
N LYS A 113 7.04 20.88 0.76
CA LYS A 113 5.83 21.41 1.41
C LYS A 113 5.43 20.67 2.68
N TYR A 114 5.95 19.46 2.89
CA TYR A 114 5.58 18.60 4.01
C TYR A 114 6.80 18.31 4.88
N ASP A 115 6.63 18.38 6.19
CA ASP A 115 7.62 18.01 7.21
C ASP A 115 8.25 16.62 6.94
N LYS A 116 7.41 15.62 6.71
CA LYS A 116 7.83 14.25 6.37
C LYS A 116 8.54 14.18 5.01
N GLY A 117 8.26 15.10 4.09
CA GLY A 117 8.91 15.16 2.78
C GLY A 117 10.32 15.73 2.89
N ILE A 118 10.52 16.73 3.75
CA ILE A 118 11.84 17.24 4.11
C ILE A 118 12.68 16.11 4.75
N ILE A 119 12.08 15.32 5.64
CA ILE A 119 12.75 14.14 6.23
C ILE A 119 13.18 13.14 5.15
N VAL A 120 12.33 12.86 4.16
CA VAL A 120 12.66 11.96 3.03
C VAL A 120 13.86 12.50 2.23
N LEU A 121 13.86 13.79 1.89
CA LEU A 121 14.95 14.42 1.15
C LEU A 121 16.26 14.39 1.94
N HIS A 122 16.20 14.68 3.24
CA HIS A 122 17.36 14.67 4.12
C HIS A 122 17.91 13.25 4.35
N GLU A 123 17.05 12.25 4.60
CA GLU A 123 17.49 10.86 4.72
C GLU A 123 18.15 10.35 3.44
N PHE A 124 17.64 10.73 2.27
CA PHE A 124 18.27 10.39 1.01
C PHE A 124 19.63 11.08 0.84
N LYS A 125 19.70 12.39 1.11
CA LYS A 125 20.95 13.15 1.03
C LYS A 125 22.06 12.55 1.91
N ASN A 126 21.70 12.04 3.08
CA ASN A 126 22.68 11.52 4.05
C ASN A 126 23.08 10.06 3.77
N ASN A 127 22.16 9.23 3.28
CA ASN A 127 22.39 7.79 3.15
C ASN A 127 22.46 7.30 1.69
N ASN A 128 22.21 8.18 0.72
CA ASN A 128 22.01 7.86 -0.69
C ASN A 128 20.98 6.74 -0.91
N LYS A 129 20.04 6.53 0.02
CA LYS A 129 19.06 5.46 -0.05
C LYS A 129 17.86 5.77 0.84
N LEU A 130 16.67 5.42 0.38
CA LEU A 130 15.47 5.49 1.21
C LEU A 130 15.26 4.20 2.00
N ASN A 131 14.87 4.33 3.27
CA ASN A 131 14.49 3.20 4.09
C ASN A 131 12.98 2.92 3.98
N PHE A 132 12.50 1.82 4.59
CA PHE A 132 11.08 1.46 4.51
C PHE A 132 10.14 2.57 5.03
N ARG A 133 10.55 3.28 6.09
CA ARG A 133 9.77 4.34 6.72
C ARG A 133 9.68 5.56 5.79
N THR A 134 10.79 6.02 5.23
CA THR A 134 10.79 7.16 4.30
C THR A 134 10.14 6.84 2.97
N ARG A 135 10.27 5.62 2.44
CA ARG A 135 9.49 5.17 1.28
C ARG A 135 7.98 5.22 1.54
N ASN A 136 7.54 4.92 2.77
CA ASN A 136 6.13 5.05 3.15
C ASN A 136 5.69 6.51 3.27
N TYR A 137 6.51 7.39 3.85
CA TYR A 137 6.24 8.82 3.89
C TYR A 137 6.16 9.43 2.50
N LEU A 138 7.12 9.12 1.63
CA LEU A 138 7.15 9.51 0.23
C LEU A 138 5.84 9.13 -0.48
N SER A 139 5.47 7.84 -0.40
CA SER A 139 4.24 7.33 -1.02
C SER A 139 2.99 8.01 -0.46
N GLU A 140 2.95 8.30 0.84
CA GLU A 140 1.83 9.00 1.50
C GLU A 140 1.66 10.43 1.00
N ILE A 141 2.77 11.19 0.97
CA ILE A 141 2.77 12.59 0.53
C ILE A 141 2.30 12.68 -0.91
N ILE A 142 2.84 11.83 -1.79
CA ILE A 142 2.49 11.83 -3.20
C ILE A 142 1.00 11.55 -3.39
N ILE A 143 0.46 10.51 -2.75
CA ILE A 143 -0.96 10.18 -2.90
C ILE A 143 -1.85 11.28 -2.32
N ASN A 144 -1.49 11.86 -1.17
CA ASN A 144 -2.26 12.96 -0.59
C ASN A 144 -2.24 14.19 -1.50
N TYR A 145 -1.10 14.50 -2.13
CA TYR A 145 -1.00 15.58 -3.10
C TYR A 145 -1.84 15.32 -4.34
N GLU A 146 -1.84 14.09 -4.87
CA GLU A 146 -2.64 13.71 -6.04
C GLU A 146 -4.15 13.82 -5.82
N LEU A 147 -4.60 13.60 -4.59
CA LEU A 147 -6.02 13.63 -4.19
C LEU A 147 -6.45 14.98 -3.59
N LYS A 148 -5.56 15.98 -3.48
CA LYS A 148 -5.82 17.23 -2.78
C LYS A 148 -7.01 18.02 -3.38
N ASP A 149 -7.13 17.99 -4.72
CA ASP A 149 -8.13 18.75 -5.46
C ASP A 149 -9.41 17.93 -5.67
N ASP A 150 -9.29 16.61 -5.77
CA ASP A 150 -10.39 15.66 -5.92
C ASP A 150 -10.11 14.37 -5.12
N LEU A 151 -10.85 14.20 -4.03
CA LEU A 151 -10.76 13.04 -3.14
C LEU A 151 -11.25 11.74 -3.81
N ASP A 152 -12.13 11.84 -4.81
CA ASP A 152 -12.62 10.69 -5.58
C ASP A 152 -11.85 10.45 -6.88
N LYS A 153 -10.72 11.14 -7.08
CA LYS A 153 -9.86 10.94 -8.25
C LYS A 153 -9.41 9.49 -8.39
N ARG A 154 -9.53 8.96 -9.61
CA ARG A 154 -8.96 7.67 -10.00
C ARG A 154 -7.57 7.89 -10.57
N LEU A 155 -6.59 7.14 -10.05
CA LEU A 155 -5.22 7.17 -10.58
C LEU A 155 -5.09 6.11 -11.67
N SER A 156 -4.84 6.56 -12.90
CA SER A 156 -4.61 5.67 -14.03
C SER A 156 -3.22 5.01 -13.95
N PRO A 157 -3.00 3.88 -14.62
CA PRO A 157 -1.69 3.22 -14.69
C PRO A 157 -0.60 4.13 -15.26
N GLU A 158 -0.94 4.97 -16.24
CA GLU A 158 -0.03 5.92 -16.87
C GLU A 158 0.40 6.99 -15.87
N ARG A 159 -0.55 7.49 -15.07
CA ARG A 159 -0.24 8.46 -14.02
C ARG A 159 0.66 7.87 -12.93
N LEU A 160 0.40 6.64 -12.51
CA LEU A 160 1.25 5.94 -11.54
C LEU A 160 2.65 5.68 -12.09
N ASN A 161 2.77 5.33 -13.37
CA ASN A 161 4.05 5.19 -14.08
C ASN A 161 4.83 6.51 -14.13
N LEU A 162 4.17 7.62 -14.45
CA LEU A 162 4.79 8.95 -14.49
C LEU A 162 5.35 9.32 -13.10
N ILE A 163 4.56 9.11 -12.05
CA ILE A 163 4.99 9.36 -10.68
C ILE A 163 6.20 8.49 -10.31
N ALA A 164 6.16 7.20 -10.65
CA ALA A 164 7.27 6.28 -10.36
C ALA A 164 8.56 6.69 -11.09
N ASN A 165 8.48 7.14 -12.35
CA ASN A 165 9.63 7.68 -13.07
C ASN A 165 10.19 8.92 -12.37
N LYS A 166 9.34 9.85 -11.91
CA LYS A 166 9.78 11.03 -11.15
C LYS A 166 10.41 10.69 -9.81
N ILE A 167 9.98 9.62 -9.16
CA ILE A 167 10.64 9.10 -7.95
C ILE A 167 12.07 8.65 -8.28
N ILE A 168 12.27 7.93 -9.38
CA ILE A 168 13.60 7.43 -9.78
C ILE A 168 14.51 8.57 -10.22
N GLU A 169 13.97 9.56 -10.94
CA GLU A 169 14.71 10.78 -11.30
C GLU A 169 15.22 11.52 -10.06
N LEU A 170 14.42 11.60 -8.99
CA LEU A 170 14.80 12.28 -7.75
C LEU A 170 15.63 11.39 -6.81
N PHE A 171 15.44 10.07 -6.87
CA PHE A 171 16.08 9.08 -6.02
C PHE A 171 16.65 7.92 -6.86
N PRO A 172 17.82 8.08 -7.50
CA PRO A 172 18.35 7.11 -8.47
C PRO A 172 18.60 5.69 -7.93
N THR A 173 18.72 5.52 -6.61
CA THR A 173 18.90 4.19 -5.98
C THR A 173 17.60 3.42 -5.77
N GLU A 174 16.46 4.05 -6.05
CA GLU A 174 15.16 3.43 -5.90
C GLU A 174 14.79 2.61 -7.14
N ALA A 175 14.18 1.44 -6.92
CA ALA A 175 13.69 0.59 -7.99
C ALA A 175 12.22 0.90 -8.30
N LYS A 176 11.87 0.99 -9.58
CA LYS A 176 10.50 1.32 -10.05
C LYS A 176 9.47 0.34 -9.50
N GLU A 177 9.86 -0.92 -9.44
CA GLU A 177 9.09 -2.09 -8.98
C GLU A 177 8.68 -1.98 -7.51
N THR A 178 9.38 -1.15 -6.73
CA THR A 178 9.01 -0.86 -5.33
C THR A 178 7.69 -0.09 -5.25
N TYR A 179 7.39 0.72 -6.26
CA TYR A 179 6.29 1.68 -6.24
C TYR A 179 5.10 1.23 -7.06
N ILE A 180 5.35 0.54 -8.17
CA ILE A 180 4.35 0.00 -9.07
C ILE A 180 4.73 -1.42 -9.47
N ASP A 181 3.74 -2.25 -9.75
CA ASP A 181 3.97 -3.56 -10.36
C ASP A 181 4.06 -3.42 -11.88
N ILE A 182 5.01 -4.13 -12.50
CA ILE A 182 5.31 -4.05 -13.94
C ILE A 182 5.12 -5.43 -14.54
N ASP A 183 4.36 -5.51 -15.64
CA ASP A 183 4.30 -6.71 -16.46
C ASP A 183 5.64 -6.88 -17.21
N ASN A 184 6.36 -7.97 -16.97
CA ASN A 184 7.61 -8.28 -17.65
C ASN A 184 7.44 -8.44 -19.18
N THR A 185 6.23 -8.73 -19.67
CA THR A 185 5.97 -8.90 -21.11
C THR A 185 5.73 -7.58 -21.83
N ASN A 186 5.02 -6.63 -21.22
CA ASN A 186 4.61 -5.38 -21.88
C ASN A 186 5.27 -4.12 -21.29
N LYS A 187 6.03 -4.22 -20.19
CA LYS A 187 6.50 -3.07 -19.38
C LYS A 187 5.38 -2.10 -18.97
N ILE A 188 4.13 -2.58 -19.00
CA ILE A 188 2.94 -1.85 -18.60
C ILE A 188 2.69 -2.12 -17.11
N CYS A 189 2.20 -1.11 -16.40
CA CYS A 189 1.82 -1.29 -15.00
C CYS A 189 0.55 -2.14 -14.92
N ILE A 190 0.62 -3.30 -14.25
CA ILE A 190 -0.59 -4.07 -13.94
C ILE A 190 -1.23 -3.43 -12.72
N THR A 191 -2.48 -2.96 -12.87
CA THR A 191 -3.23 -2.39 -11.76
C THR A 191 -3.41 -3.43 -10.66
N GLY A 192 -3.02 -3.12 -9.41
CA GLY A 192 -3.34 -3.96 -8.26
C GLY A 192 -2.21 -4.16 -7.24
N LYS A 193 -0.97 -3.79 -7.55
CA LYS A 193 0.21 -4.05 -6.70
C LYS A 193 1.21 -2.88 -6.75
N GLY A 194 2.03 -2.74 -5.71
CA GLY A 194 3.01 -1.64 -5.53
C GLY A 194 2.61 -0.63 -4.45
N LYS A 195 3.60 0.09 -3.87
CA LYS A 195 3.36 1.03 -2.76
C LYS A 195 2.39 2.15 -3.13
N LEU A 196 2.50 2.73 -4.32
CA LEU A 196 1.64 3.86 -4.74
C LEU A 196 0.18 3.41 -4.88
N TYR A 197 -0.05 2.32 -5.59
CA TYR A 197 -1.40 1.76 -5.77
C TYR A 197 -2.01 1.35 -4.42
N ASN A 198 -1.27 0.62 -3.59
CA ASN A 198 -1.76 0.17 -2.28
C ASN A 198 -2.12 1.36 -1.37
N LYS A 199 -1.29 2.41 -1.37
CA LYS A 199 -1.52 3.61 -0.57
C LYS A 199 -2.77 4.36 -1.05
N TRP A 200 -2.91 4.56 -2.36
CA TRP A 200 -4.10 5.15 -2.98
C TRP A 200 -5.37 4.34 -2.69
N TYR A 201 -5.34 3.02 -2.90
CA TYR A 201 -6.47 2.13 -2.65
C TYR A 201 -6.92 2.19 -1.19
N ASN A 202 -5.98 2.08 -0.25
CA ASN A 202 -6.27 2.13 1.18
C ASN A 202 -6.80 3.50 1.59
N LYS A 203 -6.22 4.59 1.08
CA LYS A 203 -6.69 5.95 1.35
C LYS A 203 -8.13 6.15 0.88
N ARG A 204 -8.45 5.71 -0.34
CA ARG A 204 -9.81 5.75 -0.85
C ARG A 204 -10.78 4.89 -0.05
N ARG A 205 -10.38 3.69 0.39
CA ARG A 205 -11.24 2.87 1.26
C ARG A 205 -11.52 3.56 2.59
N GLU A 206 -10.54 4.23 3.17
CA GLU A 206 -10.70 5.05 4.37
C GLU A 206 -11.70 6.19 4.13
N LEU A 207 -11.53 6.96 3.06
CA LEU A 207 -12.46 8.04 2.68
C LEU A 207 -13.89 7.52 2.43
N ALA A 208 -14.03 6.37 1.76
CA ALA A 208 -15.32 5.74 1.53
C ALA A 208 -15.96 5.23 2.83
N LYS A 209 -15.16 4.70 3.77
CA LYS A 209 -15.63 4.30 5.11
C LYS A 209 -16.15 5.50 5.90
N LEU A 210 -15.51 6.67 5.74
CA LEU A 210 -15.93 7.94 6.34
C LEU A 210 -17.04 8.64 5.55
N SER A 211 -17.56 8.03 4.47
CA SER A 211 -18.58 8.61 3.58
C SER A 211 -18.19 9.94 2.92
N LEU A 212 -16.88 10.22 2.82
CA LEU A 212 -16.35 11.40 2.13
C LEU A 212 -16.31 11.22 0.60
N ILE A 213 -16.35 9.97 0.14
CA ILE A 213 -16.48 9.61 -1.28
C ILE A 213 -17.46 8.44 -1.44
N PRO A 214 -18.05 8.24 -2.64
CA PRO A 214 -18.96 7.13 -2.88
C PRO A 214 -18.29 5.77 -2.61
N SER A 215 -18.86 4.99 -1.69
CA SER A 215 -18.41 3.62 -1.46
C SER A 215 -18.78 2.77 -2.68
N GLY A 216 -17.77 2.26 -3.39
CA GLY A 216 -17.91 1.42 -4.58
C GLY A 216 -18.66 0.10 -4.35
N ARG A 217 -19.16 -0.16 -3.12
CA ARG A 217 -20.17 -1.17 -2.85
C ARG A 217 -21.56 -0.55 -3.00
N LYS A 218 -22.10 -0.56 -4.23
CA LYS A 218 -23.55 -0.77 -4.39
C LYS A 218 -23.83 -2.21 -3.94
N GLY A 219 -23.89 -2.42 -2.62
CA GLY A 219 -24.03 -3.73 -2.02
C GLY A 219 -24.55 -3.61 -0.59
N LYS A 220 -25.87 -3.71 -0.45
CA LYS A 220 -26.63 -3.99 0.78
C LYS A 220 -26.15 -3.25 2.03
N GLN A 221 -26.62 -2.02 2.22
CA GLN A 221 -26.79 -1.54 3.59
C GLN A 221 -27.95 -2.33 4.22
N LYS A 222 -27.61 -3.20 5.18
CA LYS A 222 -28.54 -3.61 6.25
C LYS A 222 -29.10 -2.34 6.87
N GLY A 223 -30.42 -2.32 7.05
CA GLY A 223 -31.18 -1.11 7.29
C GLY A 223 -30.82 -0.35 8.56
N LEU A 224 -31.06 0.96 8.51
CA LEU A 224 -32.09 1.57 9.34
C LEU A 224 -32.61 2.83 8.64
N LYS A 225 -33.92 2.83 8.35
CA LYS A 225 -34.81 3.98 8.15
C LYS A 225 -34.29 5.14 7.28
N ARG A 226 -34.70 5.14 6.01
CA ARG A 226 -35.38 6.32 5.46
C ARG A 226 -36.71 5.90 4.87
N ALA A 227 -37.76 6.40 5.51
CA ALA A 227 -39.13 6.34 5.06
C ALA A 227 -39.24 7.01 3.67
N ARG A 228 -40.10 6.40 2.85
CA ARG A 228 -41.02 7.04 1.91
C ARG A 228 -40.41 8.10 0.97
N GLU A 229 -40.20 7.71 -0.28
CA GLU A 229 -40.95 8.23 -1.44
C GLU A 229 -40.25 7.84 -2.74
N LYS A 230 -40.82 6.82 -3.40
CA LYS A 230 -41.17 6.86 -4.82
C LYS A 230 -42.14 5.70 -5.05
N ILE A 231 -43.42 6.00 -4.88
CA ILE A 231 -44.47 5.26 -5.58
C ILE A 231 -44.32 5.70 -7.03
N GLU A 232 -43.41 5.05 -7.76
CA GLU A 232 -43.48 5.02 -9.21
C GLU A 232 -44.32 3.79 -9.50
N ASN A 233 -45.58 4.05 -9.87
CA ASN A 233 -46.51 3.06 -10.39
C ASN A 233 -45.83 2.34 -11.55
N ASN A 234 -45.27 1.16 -11.30
CA ASN A 234 -44.67 0.37 -12.35
C ASN A 234 -45.80 -0.46 -12.98
N ASP A 235 -46.48 0.15 -13.95
CA ASP A 235 -47.62 -0.44 -14.67
C ASP A 235 -47.31 -1.86 -15.17
N ALA A 236 -46.04 -2.15 -15.48
CA ALA A 236 -45.59 -3.48 -15.89
C ALA A 236 -45.67 -4.54 -14.75
N ILE A 237 -45.36 -4.19 -13.49
CA ILE A 237 -45.56 -5.11 -12.35
C ILE A 237 -47.05 -5.35 -12.12
N LEU A 238 -47.83 -4.28 -12.06
CA LEU A 238 -49.26 -4.40 -11.82
C LEU A 238 -49.93 -5.23 -12.93
N TRP A 239 -49.50 -5.05 -14.18
CA TRP A 239 -49.93 -5.86 -15.30
C TRP A 239 -49.55 -7.34 -15.12
N LEU A 240 -48.31 -7.64 -14.74
CA LEU A 240 -47.87 -9.02 -14.50
C LEU A 240 -48.61 -9.72 -13.35
N LYS A 241 -49.09 -8.98 -12.35
CA LYS A 241 -49.89 -9.53 -11.25
C LYS A 241 -51.33 -9.86 -11.64
N ASN A 242 -51.85 -9.21 -12.69
CA ASN A 242 -53.23 -9.34 -13.13
C ASN A 242 -53.38 -10.04 -14.49
N SER A 243 -52.29 -10.32 -15.21
CA SER A 243 -52.34 -10.83 -16.59
C SER A 243 -51.22 -11.83 -16.86
N SER A 244 -51.56 -12.89 -17.60
CA SER A 244 -50.62 -13.92 -18.04
C SER A 244 -50.55 -14.10 -19.56
N GLN A 245 -51.28 -13.28 -20.31
CA GLN A 245 -51.30 -13.26 -21.78
C GLN A 245 -51.45 -11.82 -22.28
N PRO A 246 -50.92 -11.49 -23.46
CA PRO A 246 -50.19 -12.36 -24.38
C PRO A 246 -48.73 -12.62 -23.92
N TRP A 247 -48.20 -13.81 -24.23
CA TRP A 247 -46.88 -14.26 -23.72
C TRP A 247 -45.71 -13.34 -24.07
N PHE A 248 -45.70 -12.72 -25.25
CA PHE A 248 -44.63 -11.78 -25.62
C PHE A 248 -44.54 -10.60 -24.65
N LYS A 249 -45.70 -10.11 -24.17
CA LYS A 249 -45.80 -8.99 -23.24
C LYS A 249 -45.46 -9.42 -21.82
N VAL A 250 -45.75 -10.67 -21.47
CA VAL A 250 -45.24 -11.29 -20.23
C VAL A 250 -43.72 -11.27 -20.25
N LEU A 251 -43.06 -11.79 -21.28
CA LEU A 251 -41.59 -11.84 -21.37
C LEU A 251 -40.96 -10.44 -21.27
N GLN A 252 -41.50 -9.47 -22.01
CA GLN A 252 -41.03 -8.09 -21.99
C GLN A 252 -41.13 -7.50 -20.57
N ASN A 253 -42.33 -7.50 -19.98
CA ASN A 253 -42.55 -6.96 -18.65
C ASN A 253 -41.76 -7.75 -17.59
N TRP A 254 -41.53 -9.06 -17.80
CA TRP A 254 -40.78 -9.92 -16.91
C TRP A 254 -39.30 -9.53 -16.87
N GLN A 255 -38.70 -9.27 -18.03
CA GLN A 255 -37.32 -8.77 -18.11
C GLN A 255 -37.19 -7.38 -17.48
N GLU A 256 -38.09 -6.46 -17.84
CA GLU A 256 -38.10 -5.07 -17.36
C GLU A 256 -38.23 -4.98 -15.84
N THR A 257 -39.07 -5.81 -15.22
CA THR A 257 -39.36 -5.75 -13.79
C THR A 257 -38.56 -6.76 -12.95
N SER A 258 -37.58 -7.45 -13.54
CA SER A 258 -36.75 -8.47 -12.89
C SER A 258 -36.08 -8.00 -11.59
N GLY A 259 -35.54 -6.78 -11.58
CA GLY A 259 -34.91 -6.18 -10.39
C GLY A 259 -35.89 -5.91 -9.26
N GLN A 260 -37.10 -5.44 -9.59
CA GLN A 260 -38.15 -5.15 -8.62
C GLN A 260 -38.73 -6.44 -8.03
N ARG A 261 -39.04 -7.44 -8.86
CA ARG A 261 -39.53 -8.75 -8.41
C ARG A 261 -38.50 -9.50 -7.56
N ARG A 262 -37.21 -9.42 -7.91
CA ARG A 262 -36.12 -9.95 -7.07
C ARG A 262 -36.06 -9.27 -5.70
N ASN A 263 -36.24 -7.95 -5.65
CA ASN A 263 -36.26 -7.22 -4.39
C ASN A 263 -37.49 -7.58 -3.54
N GLU A 264 -38.66 -7.76 -4.16
CA GLU A 264 -39.88 -8.23 -3.47
C GLU A 264 -39.66 -9.58 -2.79
N LEU A 265 -39.02 -10.52 -3.50
CA LEU A 265 -38.68 -11.85 -2.95
C LEU A 265 -37.67 -11.77 -1.80
N LEU A 266 -36.70 -10.86 -1.87
CA LEU A 266 -35.65 -10.71 -0.85
C LEU A 266 -36.08 -9.89 0.37
N ILE A 267 -37.00 -8.94 0.23
CA ILE A 267 -37.41 -8.01 1.29
C ILE A 267 -38.58 -8.59 2.09
N ASN A 268 -39.54 -9.25 1.44
CA ASN A 268 -40.82 -9.52 2.07
C ASN A 268 -40.91 -10.87 2.81
N ASN A 269 -39.82 -11.63 2.92
CA ASN A 269 -39.79 -12.97 3.57
C ASN A 269 -40.96 -13.88 3.13
N ILE A 270 -41.33 -13.79 1.84
CA ILE A 270 -42.46 -14.49 1.24
C ILE A 270 -42.01 -15.89 0.83
N SER A 271 -42.84 -16.91 1.05
CA SER A 271 -42.53 -18.27 0.59
C SER A 271 -42.57 -18.38 -0.94
N VAL A 272 -41.85 -19.34 -1.52
CA VAL A 272 -41.82 -19.54 -2.98
C VAL A 272 -43.24 -19.70 -3.55
N GLY A 273 -44.10 -20.48 -2.88
CA GLY A 273 -45.49 -20.67 -3.32
C GLY A 273 -46.32 -19.38 -3.28
N GLN A 274 -46.16 -18.56 -2.24
CA GLN A 274 -46.84 -17.27 -2.12
C GLN A 274 -46.35 -16.27 -3.19
N TYR A 275 -45.07 -16.31 -3.54
CA TYR A 275 -44.52 -15.47 -4.61
C TYR A 275 -45.02 -15.92 -5.99
N MET A 276 -45.06 -17.24 -6.27
CA MET A 276 -45.59 -17.77 -7.52
C MET A 276 -47.08 -17.44 -7.72
N ALA A 277 -47.87 -17.45 -6.64
CA ALA A 277 -49.29 -17.09 -6.67
C ALA A 277 -49.56 -15.61 -7.03
N GLN A 278 -48.57 -14.72 -6.86
CA GLN A 278 -48.73 -13.30 -7.22
C GLN A 278 -48.62 -13.04 -8.72
N TYR A 279 -48.07 -13.98 -9.49
CA TYR A 279 -47.79 -13.81 -10.91
C TYR A 279 -48.43 -14.95 -11.69
N PRO A 280 -49.65 -14.75 -12.25
CA PRO A 280 -50.40 -15.81 -12.92
C PRO A 280 -49.62 -16.50 -14.05
N ALA A 281 -48.68 -15.80 -14.68
CA ALA A 281 -47.78 -16.36 -15.69
C ALA A 281 -46.90 -17.53 -15.20
N LEU A 282 -46.55 -17.57 -13.91
CA LEU A 282 -45.72 -18.63 -13.30
C LEU A 282 -46.49 -19.93 -13.04
N LEU A 283 -47.83 -19.87 -13.02
CA LEU A 283 -48.70 -21.02 -12.82
C LEU A 283 -49.10 -21.71 -14.14
N ASN A 284 -48.78 -21.08 -15.27
CA ASN A 284 -49.05 -21.61 -16.59
C ASN A 284 -47.95 -22.58 -17.05
N GLU A 285 -48.25 -23.43 -18.03
CA GLU A 285 -47.30 -24.39 -18.63
C GLU A 285 -45.99 -23.75 -19.11
N LYS A 286 -46.06 -22.51 -19.60
CA LYS A 286 -44.91 -21.72 -20.07
C LYS A 286 -44.15 -21.01 -18.94
N GLY A 287 -44.65 -21.04 -17.71
CA GLY A 287 -44.04 -20.37 -16.55
C GLY A 287 -42.66 -20.91 -16.19
N LEU A 288 -42.37 -22.18 -16.54
CA LEU A 288 -41.04 -22.80 -16.38
C LEU A 288 -39.98 -22.20 -17.33
N LEU A 289 -40.39 -21.41 -18.33
CA LEU A 289 -39.49 -20.77 -19.30
C LEU A 289 -39.08 -19.35 -18.89
N LEU A 290 -39.54 -18.86 -17.73
CA LEU A 290 -39.27 -17.53 -17.17
C LEU A 290 -38.19 -17.55 -16.10
#